data_AF-A0A2W4BRX0-F1
#
_entry.id   AF-A0A2W4BRX0-F1
#
_cell.length_a   1.000
_cell.length_b   1.000
_cell.length_c   1.000
_cell.angle_alpha   90.00
_cell.angle_beta   90.00
_cell.angle_gamma   90.00
#
_symmetry.space_group_name_H-M   'P 1'
#
loop_
_entity.id
_entity.type
_entity.pdbx_description
1 polymer ?
#
loop_
_entity_poly.entity_id
_entity_poly.type
_entity_poly.pdbx_seq_one_letter_code
_entity_poly.pdbx_strand_id
1 'polypeptide(L)'
;MINNLITTLLRKKEYEESHYYLRLASTKEGNLTFDYKLVIQYLDNLTSYLITGDDSYKENIYDYIHLLTKLGEQNFAKSIEREVCSILSESKDVQIFIQADL
;
A
#
# COMPACT_ATOMS: atom_id res chain seq x y z
N MET A 1 9.24 9.40 -5.72
CA MET A 1 8.59 9.85 -6.98
C MET A 1 7.65 8.79 -7.55
N ILE A 2 8.07 7.51 -7.67
CA ILE A 2 7.14 6.41 -8.06
C ILE A 2 6.05 6.17 -6.99
N ASN A 3 6.43 6.16 -5.70
CA ASN A 3 5.47 5.95 -4.60
C ASN A 3 4.27 6.91 -4.68
N ASN A 4 4.54 8.22 -4.73
CA ASN A 4 3.50 9.25 -4.79
C ASN A 4 2.57 9.09 -6.01
N LEU A 5 3.09 8.66 -7.16
CA LEU A 5 2.28 8.39 -8.34
C LEU A 5 1.32 7.23 -8.06
N ILE A 6 1.87 6.08 -7.64
CA ILE A 6 1.09 4.87 -7.34
C ILE A 6 0.02 5.16 -6.29
N THR A 7 0.39 5.79 -5.18
CA THR A 7 -0.56 6.06 -4.08
C THR A 7 -1.64 7.07 -4.48
N THR A 8 -1.33 8.00 -5.39
CA THR A 8 -2.35 8.88 -5.99
C THR A 8 -3.34 8.10 -6.84
N LEU A 9 -2.86 7.20 -7.69
CA LEU A 9 -3.72 6.35 -8.55
C LEU A 9 -4.61 5.44 -7.69
N LEU A 10 -4.05 4.83 -6.64
CA LEU A 10 -4.82 4.01 -5.70
C LEU A 10 -5.95 4.78 -5.01
N ARG A 11 -5.71 6.04 -4.59
CA ARG A 11 -6.74 6.91 -4.00
C ARG A 11 -7.84 7.27 -5.00
N LYS A 12 -7.48 7.44 -6.27
CA LYS A 12 -8.43 7.66 -7.37
C LYS A 12 -9.16 6.39 -7.82
N LYS A 13 -8.84 5.23 -7.23
CA LYS A 13 -9.32 3.91 -7.63
C LYS A 13 -8.91 3.50 -9.04
N GLU A 14 -7.82 4.08 -9.56
CA GLU A 14 -7.23 3.80 -10.87
C GLU A 14 -6.27 2.59 -10.76
N TYR A 15 -6.81 1.43 -10.39
CA TYR A 15 -6.01 0.27 -9.97
C TYR A 15 -5.22 -0.39 -11.10
N GLU A 16 -5.81 -0.50 -12.30
CA GLU A 16 -5.12 -1.07 -13.46
C GLU A 16 -3.91 -0.21 -13.87
N GLU A 17 -4.06 1.12 -13.80
CA GLU A 17 -2.98 2.05 -14.11
C GLU A 17 -1.88 2.01 -13.02
N SER A 18 -2.27 1.90 -11.74
CA SER A 18 -1.35 1.63 -10.63
C SER A 18 -0.50 0.38 -10.89
N HIS A 19 -1.15 -0.73 -11.24
CA HIS A 19 -0.49 -2.00 -11.53
C HIS A 19 0.45 -1.90 -12.75
N TYR A 20 0.05 -1.19 -13.81
CA TYR A 20 0.92 -0.92 -14.96
C TYR A 20 2.22 -0.19 -14.57
N TYR A 21 2.13 0.89 -13.80
CA TYR A 21 3.31 1.63 -13.36
C TYR A 21 4.18 0.85 -12.36
N LEU A 22 3.57 -0.01 -11.52
CA LEU A 22 4.31 -0.92 -10.64
C LEU A 22 5.13 -1.95 -11.42
N ARG A 23 4.57 -2.52 -12.50
CA ARG A 23 5.33 -3.41 -13.40
C ARG A 23 6.50 -2.69 -14.03
N LEU A 24 6.28 -1.49 -14.58
CA LEU A 24 7.35 -0.65 -15.14
C LEU A 24 8.46 -0.37 -14.12
N ALA A 25 8.08 -0.02 -12.90
CA ALA A 25 9.01 0.25 -11.81
C ALA A 25 9.81 -0.99 -11.40
N SER A 26 9.19 -2.17 -11.43
CA SER A 26 9.82 -3.46 -11.14
C SER A 26 10.79 -3.91 -12.23
N THR A 27 10.54 -3.52 -13.49
CA THR A 27 11.38 -3.86 -14.64
C THR A 27 12.59 -2.93 -14.84
N LYS A 28 12.74 -1.88 -14.03
CA LYS A 28 13.91 -1.00 -14.13
C LYS A 28 15.20 -1.77 -13.82
N GLU A 29 16.01 -2.02 -14.84
CA GLU A 29 17.33 -2.62 -14.70
C GLU A 29 18.28 -1.68 -13.91
N GLY A 30 18.97 -2.24 -12.90
CA GLY A 30 19.97 -1.53 -12.11
C GLY A 30 20.00 -1.94 -10.62
N ASN A 31 20.97 -1.40 -9.87
CA ASN A 31 21.04 -1.56 -8.41
C ASN A 31 19.96 -0.72 -7.73
N LEU A 32 18.71 -1.22 -7.76
CA LEU A 32 17.63 -0.69 -6.93
C LEU A 32 18.02 -0.86 -5.46
N THR A 33 17.88 0.21 -4.68
CA THR A 33 18.13 0.17 -3.24
C THR A 33 17.16 -0.80 -2.57
N PHE A 34 17.56 -1.31 -1.41
CA PHE A 34 16.70 -2.17 -0.61
C PHE A 34 15.35 -1.47 -0.34
N ASP A 35 15.37 -0.25 0.17
CA ASP A 35 14.18 0.57 0.44
C ASP A 35 13.26 0.72 -0.79
N TYR A 36 13.82 0.84 -1.99
CA TYR A 36 13.03 0.94 -3.21
C TYR A 36 12.27 -0.36 -3.49
N LYS A 37 12.93 -1.51 -3.38
CA LYS A 37 12.30 -2.82 -3.59
C LYS A 37 11.16 -3.05 -2.60
N LEU A 38 11.39 -2.62 -1.36
CA LEU A 38 10.40 -2.67 -0.30
C LEU A 38 9.16 -1.82 -0.59
N VAL A 39 9.37 -0.60 -1.11
CA VAL A 39 8.27 0.26 -1.53
C VAL A 39 7.44 -0.39 -2.63
N ILE A 40 8.09 -0.93 -3.65
CA ILE A 40 7.38 -1.63 -4.73
C ILE A 40 6.58 -2.82 -4.20
N GLN A 41 7.16 -3.60 -3.28
CA GLN A 41 6.53 -4.82 -2.79
C GLN A 41 5.26 -4.55 -1.97
N TYR A 42 5.24 -3.56 -1.08
CA TYR A 42 4.00 -3.28 -0.33
C TYR A 42 2.92 -2.64 -1.23
N LEU A 43 3.31 -1.79 -2.19
CA LEU A 43 2.37 -1.17 -3.13
C LEU A 43 1.77 -2.19 -4.10
N ASP A 44 2.54 -3.19 -4.51
CA ASP A 44 2.08 -4.29 -5.35
C ASP A 44 1.07 -5.17 -4.61
N ASN A 45 1.35 -5.53 -3.35
CA ASN A 45 0.39 -6.22 -2.51
C ASN A 45 -0.87 -5.36 -2.28
N LEU A 46 -0.73 -4.06 -2.01
CA LEU A 46 -1.88 -3.19 -1.76
C LEU A 46 -2.76 -3.05 -3.00
N THR A 47 -2.14 -2.88 -4.17
CA THR A 47 -2.83 -2.83 -5.46
C THR A 47 -3.55 -4.15 -5.73
N SER A 48 -2.88 -5.28 -5.51
CA SER A 48 -3.46 -6.62 -5.70
C SER A 48 -4.65 -6.87 -4.78
N TYR A 49 -4.55 -6.49 -3.50
CA TYR A 49 -5.68 -6.53 -2.56
C TYR A 49 -6.85 -5.67 -3.06
N LEU A 50 -6.59 -4.44 -3.50
CA LEU A 50 -7.64 -3.52 -3.95
C LEU A 50 -8.34 -3.99 -5.25
N ILE A 51 -7.64 -4.74 -6.11
CA ILE A 51 -8.20 -5.34 -7.33
C ILE A 51 -9.01 -6.60 -7.01
N THR A 52 -8.47 -7.48 -6.17
CA THR A 52 -8.99 -8.85 -6.00
C THR A 52 -9.88 -9.05 -4.78
N GLY A 53 -9.68 -8.23 -3.73
CA GLY A 53 -10.26 -8.44 -2.41
C GLY A 53 -9.62 -9.60 -1.61
N ASP A 54 -8.52 -10.20 -2.08
CA ASP A 54 -7.86 -11.31 -1.42
C ASP A 54 -7.01 -10.83 -0.23
N ASP A 55 -7.42 -11.18 0.99
CA ASP A 55 -6.78 -10.77 2.24
C ASP A 55 -5.33 -11.27 2.37
N SER A 56 -4.89 -12.29 1.63
CA SER A 56 -3.49 -12.76 1.68
C SER A 56 -2.49 -11.68 1.29
N TYR A 57 -2.84 -10.81 0.35
CA TYR A 57 -2.02 -9.64 -0.02
C TYR A 57 -1.92 -8.64 1.13
N LYS A 58 -3.01 -8.45 1.87
CA LYS A 58 -3.05 -7.55 3.03
C LYS A 58 -2.24 -8.14 4.19
N GLU A 59 -2.33 -9.44 4.44
CA GLU A 59 -1.52 -10.16 5.42
C GLU A 59 -0.02 -9.98 5.12
N ASN A 60 0.39 -10.15 3.86
CA ASN A 60 1.78 -9.93 3.43
C ASN A 60 2.29 -8.52 3.78
N ILE A 61 1.45 -7.49 3.66
CA ILE A 61 1.83 -6.11 4.02
C ILE A 61 2.10 -6.00 5.52
N TYR A 62 1.25 -6.60 6.36
CA TYR A 62 1.41 -6.53 7.82
C TYR A 62 2.58 -7.37 8.32
N ASP A 63 2.81 -8.55 7.74
CA ASP A 63 4.00 -9.36 8.01
C ASP A 63 5.28 -8.58 7.70
N TYR A 64 5.27 -7.85 6.59
CA TYR A 64 6.36 -7.01 6.18
C TYR A 64 6.59 -5.81 7.14
N ILE A 65 5.53 -5.12 7.56
CA ILE A 65 5.60 -4.05 8.59
C ILE A 65 6.18 -4.59 9.90
N HIS A 66 5.78 -5.79 10.31
CA HIS A 66 6.30 -6.44 11.52
C HIS A 66 7.79 -6.76 11.40
N LEU A 67 8.23 -7.27 10.24
CA LEU A 67 9.64 -7.52 9.96
C LEU A 67 10.48 -6.24 10.06
N LEU A 68 10.05 -5.16 9.40
CA LEU A 68 10.73 -3.85 9.49
C LEU A 68 10.86 -3.37 10.93
N THR A 69 9.79 -3.52 11.71
CA THR A 69 9.77 -3.13 13.13
C THR A 69 10.81 -3.91 13.93
N LYS A 70 10.93 -5.22 13.69
CA LYS A 70 11.95 -6.08 14.33
C LYS A 70 13.38 -5.72 13.94
N LEU A 71 13.58 -5.22 12.72
CA LEU A 71 14.89 -4.79 12.21
C LEU A 71 15.31 -3.39 12.71
N GLY A 72 14.45 -2.69 13.46
CA GLY A 72 14.71 -1.34 13.95
C GLY A 72 14.22 -0.22 13.03
N GLU A 73 13.62 -0.56 11.88
CA GLU A 73 13.11 0.37 10.86
C GLU A 73 11.72 0.93 11.22
N GLN A 74 11.53 1.33 12.48
CA GLN A 74 10.22 1.69 13.03
C GLN A 74 9.57 2.88 12.32
N ASN A 75 10.37 3.86 11.90
CA ASN A 75 9.86 5.03 11.20
C ASN A 75 9.30 4.65 9.83
N PHE A 76 9.99 3.74 9.12
CA PHE A 76 9.55 3.29 7.83
C PHE A 76 8.31 2.40 7.93
N ALA A 77 8.31 1.45 8.88
CA ALA A 77 7.16 0.61 9.19
C ALA A 77 5.89 1.44 9.47
N LYS A 78 6.00 2.46 10.34
CA LYS A 78 4.89 3.37 10.65
C LYS A 78 4.43 4.20 9.45
N SER A 79 5.36 4.58 8.57
CA SER A 79 5.02 5.32 7.36
C SER A 79 4.15 4.48 6.42
N ILE A 80 4.54 3.21 6.20
CA ILE A 80 3.78 2.27 5.35
C ILE A 80 2.42 2.00 5.97
N GLU A 81 2.36 1.70 7.27
CA GLU A 81 1.12 1.43 7.99
C GLU A 81 0.11 2.58 7.84
N ARG A 82 0.54 3.83 8.05
CA ARG A 82 -0.32 5.02 7.91
C ARG A 82 -0.85 5.17 6.50
N GLU A 83 -0.02 4.94 5.49
CA GLU A 83 -0.41 5.08 4.09
C GLU A 83 -1.42 4.02 3.68
N VAL A 84 -1.17 2.76 4.04
CA VAL A 84 -2.08 1.63 3.82
C VAL A 84 -3.42 1.92 4.49
N CYS A 85 -3.42 2.29 5.78
CA CYS A 85 -4.64 2.64 6.50
C CYS A 85 -5.41 3.79 5.86
N SER A 86 -4.74 4.84 5.39
CA SER A 86 -5.38 5.97 4.72
C SER A 86 -6.07 5.54 3.42
N ILE A 87 -5.40 4.76 2.57
CA ILE A 87 -5.96 4.28 1.30
C ILE A 87 -7.13 3.32 1.55
N LEU A 88 -6.98 2.39 2.48
CA LEU A 88 -8.03 1.43 2.81
C LEU A 88 -9.25 2.09 3.46
N SER A 89 -9.05 3.15 4.25
CA SER A 89 -10.15 3.89 4.87
C SER A 89 -10.93 4.74 3.87
N GLU A 90 -10.26 5.29 2.86
CA GLU A 90 -10.91 6.01 1.73
C GLU A 90 -11.63 5.06 0.77
N SER A 91 -11.18 3.81 0.67
CA SER A 91 -11.84 2.78 -0.15
C SER A 91 -13.13 2.25 0.47
N LYS A 92 -13.28 2.34 1.80
CA LYS A 92 -14.56 2.09 2.46
C LYS A 92 -15.36 3.38 2.36
N ASP A 93 -16.49 3.34 1.64
CA ASP A 93 -17.58 4.26 1.95
C ASP A 93 -17.90 4.04 3.44
N VAL A 94 -17.34 4.88 4.29
CA VAL A 94 -17.59 4.86 5.72
C VAL A 94 -19.08 5.15 5.85
N GLN A 95 -19.87 4.10 6.10
CA GLN A 95 -21.18 4.28 6.69
C GLN A 95 -20.92 4.91 8.06
N ILE A 96 -21.01 6.24 8.10
CA ILE A 96 -21.03 7.00 9.33
C ILE A 96 -22.32 6.58 10.03
N PHE A 97 -22.23 5.63 10.95
CA PHE A 97 -23.27 5.44 11.94
C PHE A 97 -23.25 6.67 12.84
N ILE A 98 -24.00 7.71 12.46
CA ILE A 98 -24.44 8.71 13.42
C ILE A 98 -25.45 7.99 14.30
N GLN A 99 -25.02 7.55 15.48
CA GLN A 99 -25.96 7.35 16.57
C GLN A 99 -26.50 8.74 16.92
N ALA A 100 -27.67 9.05 16.40
CA ALA A 100 -28.49 10.12 16.92
C ALA A 100 -29.12 9.57 18.21
N ASP A 101 -28.57 9.97 19.35
CA ASP A 101 -29.24 9.78 20.63
C ASP A 101 -30.55 10.59 20.61
N LEU A 102 -31.67 9.87 20.78
CA LEU A 102 -33.01 10.38 21.08
C LEU A 102 -33.13 10.71 22.58
#